data_AF-A0A443SJ12-F1
#
_entry.id   AF-A0A443SJ12-F1
#
_cell.length_a   1.000
_cell.length_b   1.000
_cell.length_c   1.000
_cell.angle_alpha   90.00
_cell.angle_beta   90.00
_cell.angle_gamma   90.00
#
_symmetry.space_group_name_H-M   'P 1'
#
loop_
_entity.id
_entity.type
_entity.pdbx_description
1 polymer ?
#
loop_
_entity_poly.entity_id
_entity_poly.type
_entity_poly.pdbx_seq_one_letter_code
_entity_poly.pdbx_strand_id
1 'polypeptide(L)' 'MSGKLVSGTEVVQKLKFRLKSDPNLINPEILNLETVICQNNCSSHGSCDQLTKRCVCEAFWMEDIFRVYFGDKESNC' A
#
# COMPACT_ATOMS: atom_id res chain seq x y z
N MET A 1 5.31 19.59 20.31
CA MET A 1 5.75 18.66 19.24
C MET A 1 4.88 18.93 18.03
N SER A 2 5.44 19.48 16.95
CA SER A 2 4.68 19.74 15.72
C SER A 2 4.66 18.45 14.90
N GLY A 3 3.50 17.80 14.80
CA GLY A 3 3.32 16.59 13.98
C GLY A 3 3.14 16.96 12.51
N LYS A 4 3.79 16.22 11.59
CA LYS A 4 3.57 16.35 10.15
C LYS A 4 2.34 15.54 9.75
N LEU A 5 1.39 16.15 9.03
CA LEU A 5 0.31 15.42 8.37
C LEU A 5 0.90 14.55 7.24
N VAL A 6 0.60 13.25 7.27
CA VAL A 6 1.06 12.25 6.29
C VAL A 6 -0.12 11.38 5.86
N SER A 7 -0.10 10.86 4.64
CA SER A 7 -1.16 9.96 4.17
C SER A 7 -1.09 8.60 4.86
N GLY A 8 -2.22 7.91 4.96
CA GLY A 8 -2.26 6.57 5.53
C GLY A 8 -1.40 5.58 4.73
N THR A 9 -1.34 5.73 3.40
CA THR A 9 -0.45 4.93 2.54
C THR A 9 1.02 5.16 2.84
N GLU A 10 1.45 6.40 3.07
CA GLU A 10 2.84 6.69 3.44
C GLU A 10 3.19 6.08 4.80
N VAL A 11 2.26 6.11 5.76
CA VAL A 11 2.44 5.45 7.07
C VAL A 11 2.59 3.94 6.90
N VAL A 12 1.72 3.30 6.11
CA VAL A 12 1.81 1.86 5.82
C VAL A 12 3.14 1.51 5.17
N GLN A 13 3.61 2.26 4.18
CA GLN A 13 4.91 2.00 3.54
C GLN A 13 6.07 2.05 4.54
N LYS A 14 6.11 3.08 5.38
CA LYS A 14 7.16 3.21 6.40
C LYS A 14 7.12 2.08 7.42
N LEU A 15 5.93 1.69 7.87
CA LEU A 15 5.77 0.58 8.81
C LEU A 15 6.15 -0.76 8.18
N LYS A 16 5.70 -1.06 6.94
CA LYS A 16 6.12 -2.26 6.20
C LYS A 16 7.64 -2.33 6.06
N PHE A 17 8.30 -1.21 5.75
CA PHE A 17 9.76 -1.14 5.70
C PHE A 17 10.41 -1.46 7.05
N ARG A 18 9.94 -0.82 8.14
CA ARG A 18 10.45 -1.07 9.49
C ARG A 18 10.28 -2.52 9.94
N LEU A 19 9.13 -3.12 9.69
CA LEU A 19 8.82 -4.51 10.05
C LEU A 19 9.71 -5.50 9.29
N LYS A 20 10.04 -5.21 8.02
CA LYS A 20 11.00 -6.02 7.25
C LYS A 20 12.43 -5.86 7.74
N SER A 21 12.81 -4.65 8.17
CA SER A 21 14.18 -4.35 8.63
C SER A 21 14.46 -4.85 10.05
N ASP A 22 13.44 -4.90 10.91
CA ASP A 22 13.54 -5.37 12.29
C ASP A 22 12.37 -6.32 12.61
N PRO A 23 12.55 -7.63 12.38
CA PRO A 23 11.51 -8.63 12.61
C PRO A 23 11.10 -8.77 14.08
N ASN A 24 11.95 -8.32 15.02
CA ASN A 24 11.67 -8.39 16.45
C ASN A 24 10.94 -7.16 16.98
N LEU A 25 10.64 -6.18 16.12
CA LEU A 25 9.95 -4.95 16.51
C LEU A 25 8.58 -5.23 17.15
N ILE A 26 7.90 -6.28 16.69
CA ILE A 26 6.58 -6.69 17.16
C ILE A 26 6.52 -8.23 17.18
N ASN A 27 6.03 -8.80 18.28
CA ASN A 27 5.76 -10.24 18.41
C ASN A 27 4.32 -10.41 18.92
N PRO A 28 3.41 -11.09 18.19
CA PRO A 28 3.62 -11.93 16.99
C PRO A 28 3.94 -11.14 15.69
N GLU A 29 4.44 -11.86 14.68
CA GLU A 29 4.73 -11.31 13.34
C GLU A 29 3.46 -10.75 12.68
N ILE A 30 3.62 -9.60 12.01
CA ILE A 30 2.55 -8.97 11.24
C ILE A 30 2.53 -9.53 9.81
N LEU A 31 1.49 -10.29 9.48
CA LEU A 31 1.32 -10.89 8.15
C LEU A 31 0.80 -9.90 7.10
N ASN A 32 -0.08 -8.97 7.48
CA ASN A 32 -0.58 -7.93 6.59
C ASN A 32 -0.77 -6.61 7.35
N LEU A 33 -0.49 -5.49 6.66
CA LEU A 33 -0.64 -4.14 7.18
C LEU A 33 -1.21 -3.22 6.10
N GLU A 34 -2.43 -2.76 6.32
CA GLU A 34 -3.20 -1.94 5.38
C GLU A 34 -4.03 -0.90 6.14
N THR A 35 -4.52 0.09 5.40
CA THR A 35 -5.45 1.09 5.94
C THR A 35 -6.88 0.55 5.96
N VAL A 36 -7.68 0.97 6.94
CA VAL A 36 -9.09 0.55 7.06
C VAL A 36 -9.93 1.00 5.87
N ILE A 37 -9.66 2.20 5.35
CA ILE A 37 -10.24 2.73 4.10
C ILE A 37 -9.16 2.60 3.04
N CYS A 38 -9.47 2.05 1.87
CA CYS A 38 -8.46 2.00 0.81
C CYS A 38 -8.12 3.43 0.35
N GLN A 39 -6.84 3.75 0.43
CA GLN A 39 -6.25 5.03 0.03
C GLN A 39 -5.17 4.86 -1.04
N ASN A 40 -5.11 3.70 -1.71
CA ASN A 40 -4.10 3.39 -2.72
C ASN A 40 -4.19 4.36 -3.90
N ASN A 41 -3.04 4.71 -4.46
CA ASN A 41 -2.96 5.53 -5.66
C ASN A 41 -3.16 4.64 -6.90
N CYS A 42 -4.37 4.61 -7.43
CA CYS A 42 -4.72 3.90 -8.67
C CYS A 42 -4.41 4.70 -9.94
N SER A 43 -3.33 5.51 -9.90
CA SER A 43 -2.75 6.22 -11.03
C SER A 43 -3.72 7.08 -11.85
N SER A 44 -4.83 7.54 -11.24
CA SER A 44 -5.95 8.22 -11.92
C SER A 44 -6.65 7.42 -13.04
N HIS A 45 -6.43 6.11 -13.12
CA HIS A 45 -6.96 5.23 -14.15
C HIS A 45 -7.70 4.02 -13.57
N GLY A 46 -8.22 4.18 -12.36
CA GLY A 46 -8.91 3.14 -11.64
C GLY A 46 -9.49 3.64 -10.33
N SER A 47 -10.28 2.79 -9.72
CA SER A 47 -10.88 3.02 -8.41
C SER A 47 -10.32 2.03 -7.40
N CYS A 48 -10.06 2.47 -6.17
CA CYS A 48 -9.66 1.51 -5.15
C CYS A 48 -10.87 0.78 -4.55
N ASP A 49 -10.86 -0.53 -4.67
CA ASP A 49 -11.84 -1.41 -4.08
C ASP A 49 -11.67 -1.49 -2.55
N GLN A 50 -12.74 -1.17 -1.82
CA GLN A 50 -12.69 -1.05 -0.37
C GLN A 50 -12.62 -2.40 0.36
N LEU A 51 -12.94 -3.51 -0.30
CA LEU A 51 -12.92 -4.84 0.32
C LEU A 51 -11.55 -5.49 0.14
N THR A 52 -11.08 -5.54 -1.11
CA THR A 52 -9.83 -6.19 -1.51
C THR A 52 -8.60 -5.30 -1.34
N LYS A 53 -8.80 -3.99 -1.16
CA LYS A 53 -7.73 -2.97 -1.09
C LYS A 53 -6.85 -2.95 -2.34
N ARG A 54 -7.37 -3.38 -3.49
CA ARG A 54 -6.68 -3.34 -4.79
C ARG A 54 -7.31 -2.31 -5.71
N CYS A 55 -6.55 -1.88 -6.71
CA CYS A 55 -7.06 -1.01 -7.76
C CYS A 55 -7.82 -1.83 -8.79
N VAL A 56 -9.04 -1.38 -9.12
CA VAL A 56 -9.81 -1.85 -10.27
C VAL A 56 -9.57 -0.87 -11.40
N CYS A 57 -8.84 -1.31 -12.42
CA CYS A 57 -8.46 -0.45 -13.53
C CYS A 57 -9.60 -0.23 -14.52
N GLU A 58 -9.63 0.97 -15.07
CA GLU A 58 -10.51 1.32 -16.17
C GLU A 58 -10.09 0.61 -17.46
N ALA A 59 -10.97 0.66 -18.47
CA ALA A 59 -10.69 0.02 -19.75
C ALA A 59 -9.35 0.53 -20.34
N PHE A 60 -8.57 -0.41 -20.89
CA PHE A 60 -7.24 -0.18 -21.48
C PHE A 60 -6.11 0.15 -20.51
N TRP A 61 -6.36 0.12 -19.19
CA TRP A 61 -5.34 0.24 -18.15
C TRP A 61 -5.11 -1.08 -17.43
N MET A 62 -3.88 -1.26 -16.93
CA MET A 62 -3.47 -2.46 -16.21
C MET A 62 -2.41 -2.13 -15.16
N GLU A 63 -2.23 -3.02 -14.19
CA GLU A 63 -1.16 -2.90 -13.19
C GLU A 63 0.23 -2.82 -13.87
N ASP A 64 1.09 -1.94 -13.36
CA ASP A 64 2.52 -1.99 -13.59
C ASP A 64 3.08 -3.26 -12.93
N ILE A 65 3.27 -4.29 -13.76
CA ILE A 65 3.82 -5.57 -13.33
C ILE A 65 5.22 -5.44 -12.73
N PHE A 66 6.04 -4.49 -13.18
CA PHE A 66 7.38 -4.32 -12.62
C PHE A 66 7.31 -3.79 -11.20
N ARG A 67 6.43 -2.81 -10.96
CA ARG A 67 6.18 -2.27 -9.62
C ARG A 67 5.59 -3.32 -8.66
N VAL A 68 4.62 -4.11 -9.12
CA VAL A 68 3.95 -5.11 -8.29
C VAL A 68 4.88 -6.26 -7.91
N TYR A 69 5.73 -6.73 -8.82
CA TYR A 69 6.60 -7.89 -8.54
C TYR A 69 7.98 -7.53 -8.01
N PHE A 70 8.56 -6.42 -8.45
CA PHE A 70 9.94 -6.04 -8.14
C PHE A 70 10.06 -4.73 -7.35
N GLY A 71 8.97 -3.97 -7.20
CA GLY A 71 8.94 -2.69 -6.50
C GLY A 71 8.34 -2.76 -5.10
N ASP A 72 7.48 -1.78 -4.79
CA ASP A 72 6.81 -1.62 -3.49
C ASP A 72 5.66 -2.62 -3.28
N LYS A 73 5.30 -3.39 -4.31
CA LYS A 73 4.18 -4.34 -4.33
C LYS A 73 2.81 -3.71 -4.13
N GLU A 74 2.68 -2.40 -4.37
CA GLU A 74 1.41 -1.69 -4.24
C GLU A 74 0.58 -1.82 -5.53
N SER A 75 -0.71 -2.09 -5.37
CA SER A 75 -1.65 -2.18 -6.48
C SER A 75 -1.86 -0.82 -7.14
N ASN A 76 -1.93 -0.79 -8.46
CA ASN A 76 -1.98 0.42 -9.28
C ASN A 76 -2.69 0.17 -10.62
N CYS A 77 -2.83 1.25 -11.38
CA CYS A 77 -3.18 1.28 -12.80
C CYS A 77 -2.23 2.33 -13.43
#